data_AF-D8S7P1-F1
#
_entry.id   AF-D8S7P1-F1
#
_cell.length_a   1.000
_cell.length_b   1.000
_cell.length_c   1.000
_cell.angle_alpha   90.00
_cell.angle_beta   90.00
_cell.angle_gamma   90.00
#
_symmetry.space_group_name_H-M   'P 1'
#
loop_
_entity.id
_entity.type
_entity.pdbx_description
1 polymer ?
#
loop_
_entity_poly.entity_id
_entity_poly.type
_entity_poly.pdbx_seq_one_letter_code
_entity_poly.pdbx_strand_id
1 'polypeptide(L)'
;MERKQCLYEVLGVERSASAEEIRSAYRREALRWHPDKIQQSGISAGEATERFQAISSAWEVLGDPLERKWYDSHRSEILSSGDELSEFEFNLWSYFSPSAFSGYGDSRNGFYAVYSEVFGKISVQEQVFDRKFGSGSVREAPPFGGPTSSHSEVSAFYSFWSGFKTVKDYAWCDEYDVSEAPNRKVRRLMEEENRKIRKREQREFNDAVRQLAAFVKKRDKRVMEWKLEALRLAEEKEKEKKLRRQQQEVEKLKKVESYEEQEWSKVEEDYSVWEENQKAGRGGERQEFYCILCEKNFKSEKQWHNHEKSKKHIERASALKETLLEEDEKVRAKAQSVDEE
;
A
#
# COMPACT_ATOMS: atom_id res chain seq x y z
N MET A 1 -6.21 39.95 19.05
CA MET A 1 -6.20 38.50 18.72
C MET A 1 -5.75 38.34 17.29
N GLU A 2 -4.59 37.72 17.09
CA GLU A 2 -4.06 37.43 15.77
C GLU A 2 -4.85 36.25 15.19
N ARG A 3 -5.65 36.47 14.14
CA ARG A 3 -6.42 35.40 13.51
C ARG A 3 -5.45 34.48 12.78
N LYS A 4 -5.41 33.19 13.13
CA LYS A 4 -4.64 32.18 12.37
C LYS A 4 -5.11 32.22 10.91
N GLN A 5 -4.17 32.46 10.00
CA GLN A 5 -4.46 32.48 8.56
C GLN A 5 -4.75 31.07 8.06
N CYS A 6 -5.72 30.96 7.15
CA CYS A 6 -6.11 29.67 6.58
C CYS A 6 -5.08 29.23 5.53
N LEU A 7 -4.88 27.93 5.33
CA LEU A 7 -3.91 27.45 4.34
C LEU A 7 -4.25 27.90 2.91
N TYR A 8 -5.54 28.00 2.58
CA TYR A 8 -6.00 28.55 1.29
C TYR A 8 -5.69 30.05 1.15
N GLU A 9 -5.77 30.81 2.25
CA GLU A 9 -5.43 32.24 2.27
C GLU A 9 -3.92 32.45 2.11
N VAL A 10 -3.11 31.56 2.69
CA VAL A 10 -1.64 31.56 2.53
C VAL A 10 -1.24 31.35 1.07
N LEU A 11 -1.93 30.46 0.35
CA LEU A 11 -1.71 30.22 -1.08
C LEU A 11 -2.45 31.24 -1.99
N GLY A 12 -3.31 32.08 -1.45
CA GLY A 12 -4.10 33.06 -2.20
C GLY A 12 -5.12 32.42 -3.16
N VAL A 13 -5.72 31.29 -2.77
CA VAL A 13 -6.73 30.57 -3.56
C VAL A 13 -8.06 30.47 -2.81
N GLU A 14 -9.13 30.24 -3.56
CA GLU A 14 -10.44 29.97 -2.97
C GLU A 14 -10.51 28.55 -2.39
N ARG A 15 -11.43 28.31 -1.44
CA ARG A 15 -11.62 27.00 -0.82
C ARG A 15 -12.13 25.94 -1.80
N SER A 16 -12.88 26.38 -2.81
CA SER A 16 -13.38 25.57 -3.93
C SER A 16 -12.28 25.22 -4.94
N ALA A 17 -11.05 25.70 -4.76
CA ALA A 17 -10.00 25.56 -5.76
C ALA A 17 -9.69 24.09 -6.10
N SER A 18 -9.46 23.82 -7.37
CA SER A 18 -9.09 22.48 -7.84
C SER A 18 -7.67 22.10 -7.41
N ALA A 19 -7.34 20.81 -7.45
CA ALA A 19 -5.97 20.35 -7.15
C ALA A 19 -4.92 20.91 -8.14
N GLU A 20 -5.34 21.30 -9.34
CA GLU A 20 -4.46 21.94 -10.33
C GLU A 20 -4.24 23.42 -10.02
N GLU A 21 -5.28 24.11 -9.56
CA GLU A 21 -5.19 25.51 -9.12
C GLU A 21 -4.29 25.66 -7.89
N ILE A 22 -4.44 24.78 -6.91
CA ILE A 22 -3.56 24.75 -5.71
C ILE A 22 -2.10 24.51 -6.13
N ARG A 23 -1.86 23.57 -7.06
CA ARG A 23 -0.52 23.32 -7.63
C ARG A 23 0.05 24.51 -8.37
N SER A 24 -0.79 25.22 -9.12
CA SER A 24 -0.39 26.41 -9.87
C SER A 24 -0.06 27.57 -8.93
N ALA A 25 -0.90 27.80 -7.93
CA ALA A 25 -0.73 28.84 -6.92
C ALA A 25 0.53 28.63 -6.08
N TYR A 26 0.78 27.39 -5.63
CA TYR A 26 2.02 27.04 -4.94
C TYR A 26 3.25 27.35 -5.79
N ARG A 27 3.28 26.90 -7.06
CA ARG A 27 4.42 27.18 -7.97
C ARG A 27 4.64 28.68 -8.15
N ARG A 28 3.56 29.46 -8.30
CA ARG A 28 3.63 30.92 -8.46
C ARG A 28 4.18 31.62 -7.23
N GLU A 29 3.64 31.31 -6.04
CA GLU A 29 4.07 31.92 -4.79
C GLU A 29 5.47 31.45 -4.37
N ALA A 30 5.81 30.17 -4.55
CA ALA A 30 7.14 29.65 -4.28
C ALA A 30 8.22 30.33 -5.14
N LEU A 31 7.94 30.59 -6.42
CA LEU A 31 8.83 31.35 -7.30
C LEU A 31 8.96 32.83 -6.89
N ARG A 32 7.88 33.42 -6.35
CA ARG A 32 7.87 34.82 -5.89
C ARG A 32 8.70 34.99 -4.62
N TRP A 33 8.56 34.06 -3.69
CA TRP A 33 9.22 34.04 -2.39
C TRP A 33 10.48 33.16 -2.36
N HIS A 34 11.07 32.86 -3.51
CA HIS A 34 12.33 32.13 -3.58
C HIS A 34 13.51 33.05 -3.16
N PRO A 35 14.43 32.60 -2.29
CA PRO A 35 15.53 33.42 -1.78
C PRO A 35 16.35 34.14 -2.87
N ASP A 36 16.55 33.48 -4.01
CA ASP A 36 17.25 34.03 -5.19
C ASP A 36 16.57 35.29 -5.79
N LYS A 37 15.23 35.30 -5.85
CA LYS A 37 14.46 36.45 -6.34
C LYS A 37 14.32 37.56 -5.30
N ILE A 38 14.32 37.20 -4.01
CA ILE A 38 14.22 38.15 -2.90
C ILE A 38 15.52 38.93 -2.71
N GLN A 39 16.67 38.29 -2.92
CA GLN A 39 17.97 38.97 -2.93
C GLN A 39 18.02 40.15 -3.93
N GLN A 40 17.24 40.08 -5.02
CA GLN A 40 17.13 41.13 -6.03
C GLN A 40 16.10 42.23 -5.70
N SER A 41 15.18 41.99 -4.76
CA SER A 41 14.00 42.85 -4.53
C SER A 41 13.99 43.61 -3.19
N GLY A 42 15.04 43.47 -2.37
CA GLY A 42 15.25 44.31 -1.17
C GLY A 42 14.32 44.03 0.01
N ILE A 43 13.57 42.90 -0.02
CA ILE A 43 12.73 42.45 1.09
C ILE A 43 13.62 41.82 2.18
N SER A 44 13.27 42.02 3.46
CA SER A 44 13.98 41.39 4.58
C SER A 44 14.01 39.87 4.42
N ALA A 45 15.20 39.27 4.45
CA ALA A 45 15.38 37.82 4.27
C ALA A 45 14.60 36.99 5.31
N GLY A 46 14.35 37.54 6.50
CA GLY A 46 13.55 36.90 7.55
C GLY A 46 12.09 36.72 7.15
N GLU A 47 11.42 37.81 6.78
CA GLU A 47 9.99 37.80 6.39
C GLU A 47 9.73 36.91 5.17
N ALA A 48 10.67 36.95 4.22
CA ALA A 48 10.65 36.09 3.05
C ALA A 48 10.72 34.59 3.42
N THR A 49 11.61 34.25 4.35
CA THR A 49 11.78 32.86 4.81
C THR A 49 10.52 32.37 5.53
N GLU A 50 9.94 33.20 6.39
CA GLU A 50 8.69 32.88 7.09
C GLU A 50 7.51 32.69 6.12
N ARG A 51 7.36 33.58 5.14
CA ARG A 51 6.34 33.45 4.10
C ARG A 51 6.54 32.21 3.26
N PHE A 52 7.77 31.93 2.85
CA PHE A 52 8.10 30.73 2.08
C PHE A 52 7.81 29.44 2.87
N GLN A 53 8.16 29.41 4.16
CA GLN A 53 7.83 28.29 5.05
C GLN A 53 6.32 28.09 5.19
N ALA A 54 5.55 29.17 5.34
CA ALA A 54 4.09 29.11 5.40
C ALA A 54 3.48 28.59 4.09
N ILE A 55 3.96 29.04 2.93
CA ILE A 55 3.54 28.56 1.61
C ILE A 55 3.85 27.07 1.42
N SER A 56 5.06 26.65 1.80
CA SER A 56 5.47 25.23 1.74
C SER A 56 4.59 24.37 2.64
N SER A 57 4.31 24.84 3.86
CA SER A 57 3.44 24.17 4.82
C SER A 57 2.00 24.04 4.32
N ALA A 58 1.48 25.09 3.69
CA ALA A 58 0.15 25.06 3.09
C ALA A 58 0.06 24.06 1.92
N TRP A 59 1.10 23.99 1.08
CA TRP A 59 1.17 23.03 -0.02
C TRP A 59 1.29 21.58 0.46
N GLU A 60 2.05 21.31 1.52
CA GLU A 60 2.17 19.95 2.07
C GLU A 60 0.82 19.36 2.48
N VAL A 61 -0.06 20.18 3.07
CA VAL A 61 -1.38 19.74 3.53
C VAL A 61 -2.40 19.76 2.39
N LEU A 62 -2.47 20.85 1.61
CA LEU A 62 -3.49 21.01 0.56
C LEU A 62 -3.17 20.24 -0.73
N GLY A 63 -1.91 19.84 -0.92
CA GLY A 63 -1.45 19.10 -2.09
C GLY A 63 -1.80 17.61 -2.07
N ASP A 64 -1.89 16.98 -0.89
CA ASP A 64 -2.35 15.60 -0.73
C ASP A 64 -3.89 15.57 -0.59
N PRO A 65 -4.63 14.88 -1.47
CA PRO A 65 -6.10 14.82 -1.39
C PRO A 65 -6.64 14.32 -0.05
N LEU A 66 -5.92 13.41 0.63
CA LEU A 66 -6.31 12.89 1.93
C LEU A 66 -6.09 13.93 3.03
N GLU A 67 -4.94 14.60 3.04
CA GLU A 67 -4.63 15.65 4.02
C GLU A 67 -5.50 16.90 3.79
N ARG A 68 -5.85 17.21 2.53
CA ARG A 68 -6.79 18.29 2.18
C ARG A 68 -8.19 18.00 2.70
N LYS A 69 -8.77 16.83 2.39
CA LYS A 69 -10.12 16.47 2.84
C LYS A 69 -10.22 16.54 4.36
N TRP A 70 -9.16 16.11 5.03
CA TRP A 70 -9.04 16.14 6.46
C TRP A 70 -8.91 17.56 7.03
N TYR A 71 -8.12 18.42 6.39
CA TYR A 71 -7.99 19.82 6.76
C TYR A 71 -9.34 20.53 6.62
N ASP A 72 -10.06 20.26 5.53
CA ASP A 72 -11.37 20.84 5.27
C ASP A 72 -12.42 20.43 6.32
N SER A 73 -12.37 19.18 6.82
CA SER A 73 -13.32 18.71 7.85
C SER A 73 -13.05 19.26 9.24
N HIS A 74 -11.79 19.54 9.61
CA HIS A 74 -11.40 20.01 10.96
C HIS A 74 -10.91 21.47 10.98
N ARG A 75 -11.09 22.21 9.88
CA ARG A 75 -10.58 23.58 9.72
C ARG A 75 -11.04 24.51 10.85
N SER A 76 -12.31 24.43 11.24
CA SER A 76 -12.88 25.24 12.33
C SER A 76 -12.14 25.01 13.64
N GLU A 77 -11.85 23.76 13.98
CA GLU A 77 -11.16 23.37 15.22
C GLU A 77 -9.67 23.73 15.20
N ILE A 78 -9.02 23.67 14.03
CA ILE A 78 -7.62 24.07 13.85
C ILE A 78 -7.46 25.58 13.99
N LEU A 79 -8.39 26.36 13.42
CA LEU A 79 -8.35 27.82 13.44
C LEU A 79 -8.90 28.41 14.75
N SER A 80 -9.84 27.72 15.40
CA SER A 80 -10.36 28.06 16.73
C SER A 80 -9.36 27.61 17.80
N SER A 81 -8.19 28.25 17.84
CA SER A 81 -7.31 28.17 18.99
C SER A 81 -7.61 29.36 19.88
N GLY A 82 -8.68 29.29 20.69
CA GLY A 82 -9.10 30.47 21.45
C GLY A 82 -10.09 30.31 22.59
N ASP A 83 -11.14 29.47 22.53
CA ASP A 83 -12.18 29.50 23.58
C ASP A 83 -12.72 28.10 23.91
N GLU A 84 -12.75 27.82 25.21
CA GLU A 84 -13.61 26.83 25.89
C GLU A 84 -13.51 25.35 25.47
N LEU A 85 -12.31 24.75 25.54
CA LEU A 85 -12.22 23.29 25.69
C LEU A 85 -12.10 22.92 27.17
N SER A 86 -12.91 21.95 27.60
CA SER A 86 -12.89 21.34 28.94
C SER A 86 -11.46 20.93 29.33
N GLU A 87 -11.12 20.97 30.62
CA GLU A 87 -9.83 20.55 31.18
C GLU A 87 -9.44 19.10 30.79
N PHE A 88 -10.41 18.32 30.29
CA PHE A 88 -10.27 16.95 29.81
C PHE A 88 -10.06 16.80 28.29
N GLU A 89 -10.19 17.88 27.51
CA GLU A 89 -10.19 17.83 26.04
C GLU A 89 -8.98 18.57 25.45
N PHE A 90 -8.04 17.79 24.92
CA PHE A 90 -6.82 18.29 24.30
C PHE A 90 -7.06 18.51 22.81
N ASN A 91 -6.76 19.70 22.28
CA ASN A 91 -6.90 19.96 20.84
C ASN A 91 -5.72 19.35 20.07
N LEU A 92 -5.84 18.07 19.71
CA LEU A 92 -4.87 17.36 18.88
C LEU A 92 -4.67 18.05 17.52
N TRP A 93 -5.72 18.67 16.99
CA TRP A 93 -5.77 19.22 15.64
C TRP A 93 -4.78 20.37 15.43
N SER A 94 -4.47 21.12 16.48
CA SER A 94 -3.43 22.15 16.44
C SER A 94 -2.03 21.62 16.06
N TYR A 95 -1.76 20.33 16.32
CA TYR A 95 -0.47 19.68 16.06
C TYR A 95 -0.36 19.03 14.68
N PHE A 96 -1.42 19.08 13.88
CA PHE A 96 -1.39 18.65 12.48
C PHE A 96 -0.92 19.75 11.52
N SER A 97 -0.65 20.95 12.03
CA SER A 97 -0.01 21.98 11.22
C SER A 97 1.49 21.73 11.14
N PRO A 98 2.11 21.82 9.95
CA PRO A 98 3.57 21.84 9.85
C PRO A 98 4.22 23.01 10.61
N SER A 99 3.44 24.06 10.92
CA SER A 99 3.86 25.16 11.78
C SER A 99 3.89 24.82 13.27
N ALA A 100 3.48 23.62 13.68
CA ALA A 100 3.45 23.20 15.09
C ALA A 100 4.86 22.93 15.64
N PHE A 101 5.86 22.77 14.78
CA PHE A 101 7.25 22.53 15.17
C PHE A 101 8.21 23.36 14.31
N SER A 102 9.36 23.72 14.87
CA SER A 102 10.42 24.46 14.20
C SER A 102 11.68 23.61 14.12
N GLY A 103 11.83 22.91 13.00
CA GLY A 103 13.01 22.07 12.71
C GLY A 103 13.11 20.79 13.55
N TYR A 104 14.21 20.08 13.35
CA TYR A 104 14.49 18.74 13.92
C TYR A 104 15.59 18.75 15.00
N GLY A 105 15.95 19.92 15.52
CA GLY A 105 16.92 20.05 16.62
C GLY A 105 16.29 19.79 17.99
N ASP A 106 17.12 19.75 19.03
CA ASP A 106 16.72 19.62 20.45
C ASP A 106 16.13 20.90 21.06
N SER A 107 15.66 21.82 20.22
CA SER A 107 14.95 23.01 20.69
C SER A 107 13.63 22.60 21.36
N ARG A 108 13.13 23.42 22.29
CA ARG A 108 11.82 23.21 22.93
C ARG A 108 10.67 23.10 21.92
N ASN A 109 10.78 23.80 20.80
CA ASN A 109 9.83 23.76 19.69
C ASN A 109 10.26 22.78 18.58
N GLY A 110 11.30 21.96 18.82
CA GLY A 110 11.76 20.96 17.87
C GLY A 110 10.77 19.81 17.74
N PHE A 111 10.79 19.17 16.56
CA PHE A 111 9.90 18.05 16.22
C PHE A 111 9.79 17.01 17.34
N TYR A 112 10.92 16.54 17.86
CA TYR A 112 10.93 15.46 18.86
C TYR A 112 10.34 15.87 20.21
N ALA A 113 10.64 17.10 20.68
CA ALA A 113 10.13 17.60 21.94
C ALA A 113 8.61 17.80 21.89
N VAL A 114 8.11 18.45 20.83
CA VAL A 114 6.67 18.74 20.65
C VAL A 114 5.86 17.45 20.60
N TYR A 115 6.23 16.51 19.73
CA TYR A 115 5.44 15.28 19.58
C TYR A 115 5.62 14.32 20.77
N SER A 116 6.79 14.27 21.40
CA SER A 116 6.99 13.51 22.64
C SER A 116 6.05 14.01 23.75
N GLU A 117 5.92 15.33 23.91
CA GLU A 117 5.01 15.94 24.88
C GLU A 117 3.54 15.63 24.55
N VAL A 118 3.14 15.75 23.27
CA VAL A 118 1.76 15.47 22.82
C VAL A 118 1.36 14.01 23.09
N PHE A 119 2.15 13.05 22.63
CA PHE A 119 1.86 11.64 22.85
C PHE A 119 1.98 11.24 24.32
N GLY A 120 2.90 11.88 25.05
CA GLY A 120 3.02 11.74 26.51
C GLY A 120 1.75 12.20 27.23
N LYS A 121 1.20 13.36 26.88
CA LYS A 121 -0.07 13.86 27.44
C LYS A 121 -1.22 12.90 27.19
N ILE A 122 -1.35 12.38 25.98
CA ILE A 122 -2.40 11.39 25.64
C ILE A 122 -2.22 10.13 26.49
N SER A 123 -1.01 9.59 26.57
CA SER A 123 -0.71 8.40 27.39
C SER A 123 -1.06 8.61 28.86
N VAL A 124 -0.67 9.75 29.44
CA VAL A 124 -0.96 10.09 30.84
C VAL A 124 -2.46 10.21 31.08
N GLN A 125 -3.20 10.88 30.19
CA GLN A 125 -4.66 11.00 30.33
C GLN A 125 -5.35 9.64 30.31
N GLU A 126 -4.94 8.74 29.40
CA GLU A 126 -5.48 7.38 29.32
C GLU A 126 -5.17 6.56 30.57
N GLN A 127 -3.95 6.66 31.09
CA GLN A 127 -3.56 6.00 32.33
C GLN A 127 -4.31 6.53 33.56
N VAL A 128 -4.48 7.85 33.66
CA VAL A 128 -5.24 8.47 34.77
C VAL A 128 -6.71 8.06 34.71
N PHE A 129 -7.29 7.99 33.51
CA PHE A 129 -8.66 7.52 33.34
C PHE A 129 -8.80 6.05 33.75
N ASP A 130 -7.92 5.17 33.27
CA ASP A 130 -7.95 3.74 33.62
C ASP A 130 -7.74 3.48 35.12
N ARG A 131 -6.88 4.27 35.78
CA ARG A 131 -6.69 4.18 37.24
C ARG A 131 -7.91 4.62 38.03
N LYS A 132 -8.69 5.59 37.52
CA LYS A 132 -9.87 6.13 38.22
C LYS A 132 -11.15 5.33 37.94
N PHE A 133 -11.35 4.91 36.71
CA PHE A 133 -12.63 4.35 36.22
C PHE A 133 -12.49 2.99 35.53
N GLY A 134 -11.26 2.55 35.23
CA GLY A 134 -10.98 1.33 34.48
C GLY A 134 -10.53 0.16 35.35
N SER A 135 -9.89 -0.82 34.71
CA SER A 135 -9.46 -2.08 35.33
C SER A 135 -7.95 -2.12 35.64
N GLY A 136 -7.24 -1.01 35.45
CA GLY A 136 -5.80 -0.92 35.73
C GLY A 136 -4.93 -1.77 34.79
N SER A 137 -5.44 -2.09 33.59
CA SER A 137 -4.81 -3.02 32.64
C SER A 137 -4.32 -2.34 31.35
N VAL A 138 -4.31 -1.01 31.31
CA VAL A 138 -3.87 -0.27 30.12
C VAL A 138 -2.38 -0.44 29.89
N ARG A 139 -2.04 -0.82 28.64
CA ARG A 139 -0.65 -0.94 28.19
C ARG A 139 0.00 0.44 28.16
N GLU A 140 1.18 0.54 28.77
CA GLU A 140 1.98 1.74 28.74
C GLU A 140 2.48 2.00 27.30
N ALA A 141 2.32 3.25 26.84
CA ALA A 141 2.75 3.65 25.52
C ALA A 141 4.29 3.69 25.44
N PRO A 142 4.91 3.13 24.39
CA PRO A 142 6.35 3.30 24.16
C PRO A 142 6.72 4.79 24.07
N PRO A 143 7.91 5.20 24.55
CA PRO A 143 8.37 6.57 24.39
C PRO A 143 8.65 6.91 22.92
N PHE A 144 8.51 8.19 22.55
CA PHE A 144 8.77 8.65 21.17
C PHE A 144 10.26 8.57 20.76
N GLY A 145 11.14 8.66 21.77
CA GLY A 145 12.58 8.67 21.59
C GLY A 145 13.12 10.00 21.08
N GLY A 146 14.39 9.99 20.69
CA GLY A 146 15.13 11.15 20.18
C GLY A 146 15.68 10.93 18.77
N PRO A 147 16.54 11.85 18.28
CA PRO A 147 17.10 11.78 16.94
C PRO A 147 17.90 10.49 16.65
N THR A 148 18.49 9.87 17.67
CA THR A 148 19.37 8.70 17.57
C THR A 148 18.71 7.38 17.96
N SER A 149 17.40 7.36 18.16
CA SER A 149 16.67 6.15 18.58
C SER A 149 16.74 5.02 17.54
N SER A 150 16.71 3.79 18.03
CA SER A 150 16.82 2.60 17.18
C SER A 150 15.57 2.40 16.32
N HIS A 151 15.74 1.80 15.14
CA HIS A 151 14.64 1.44 14.26
C HIS A 151 13.57 0.60 14.95
N SER A 152 13.99 -0.32 15.83
CA SER A 152 13.07 -1.19 16.58
C SER A 152 12.17 -0.39 17.53
N GLU A 153 12.75 0.57 18.26
CA GLU A 153 12.02 1.41 19.23
C GLU A 153 11.01 2.32 18.51
N VAL A 154 11.44 2.96 17.43
CA VAL A 154 10.59 3.83 16.63
C VAL A 154 9.48 3.03 15.95
N SER A 155 9.78 1.82 15.46
CA SER A 155 8.79 0.91 14.90
C SER A 155 7.76 0.47 15.94
N ALA A 156 8.20 0.14 17.16
CA ALA A 156 7.32 -0.23 18.27
C ALA A 156 6.38 0.93 18.66
N PHE A 157 6.92 2.16 18.73
CA PHE A 157 6.13 3.37 18.96
C PHE A 157 5.03 3.52 17.92
N TYR A 158 5.38 3.58 16.63
CA TYR A 158 4.37 3.78 15.59
C TYR A 158 3.40 2.61 15.46
N SER A 159 3.84 1.38 15.76
CA SER A 159 2.95 0.22 15.78
C SER A 159 1.90 0.35 16.88
N PHE A 160 2.29 0.75 18.09
CA PHE A 160 1.37 1.02 19.19
C PHE A 160 0.35 2.10 18.83
N TRP A 161 0.82 3.26 18.37
CA TRP A 161 -0.06 4.40 18.07
C TRP A 161 -0.92 4.20 16.82
N SER A 162 -0.49 3.39 15.86
CA SER A 162 -1.34 2.98 14.73
C SER A 162 -2.53 2.12 15.17
N GLY A 163 -2.36 1.35 16.23
CA GLY A 163 -3.41 0.52 16.84
C GLY A 163 -4.10 1.18 18.03
N PHE A 164 -3.90 2.49 18.25
CA PHE A 164 -4.39 3.18 19.45
C PHE A 164 -5.91 3.04 19.59
N LYS A 165 -6.36 2.82 20.83
CA LYS A 165 -7.76 2.78 21.23
C LYS A 165 -7.88 3.36 22.63
N THR A 166 -8.65 4.43 22.76
CA THR A 166 -8.95 5.06 24.04
C THR A 166 -9.74 4.13 24.96
N VAL A 167 -9.47 4.26 26.25
CA VAL A 167 -10.11 3.57 27.37
C VAL A 167 -11.24 4.44 27.93
N LYS A 168 -11.24 5.73 27.59
CA LYS A 168 -12.29 6.68 27.96
C LYS A 168 -13.66 6.20 27.49
N ASP A 169 -14.64 6.26 28.39
CA ASP A 169 -16.01 5.79 28.12
C ASP A 169 -16.87 6.84 27.40
N TYR A 170 -16.47 8.12 27.43
CA TYR A 170 -17.18 9.27 26.84
C TYR A 170 -18.59 9.48 27.42
N ALA A 171 -18.82 9.09 28.68
CA ALA A 171 -20.13 9.25 29.31
C ALA A 171 -20.62 10.72 29.35
N TRP A 172 -19.69 11.68 29.35
CA TRP A 172 -20.01 13.12 29.33
C TRP A 172 -20.57 13.62 27.98
N CYS A 173 -20.47 12.83 26.90
CA CYS A 173 -21.05 13.16 25.60
C CYS A 173 -22.52 12.73 25.47
N ASP A 174 -23.12 12.17 26.52
CA ASP A 174 -24.52 11.74 26.52
C ASP A 174 -25.45 12.97 26.38
N GLU A 175 -26.18 13.06 25.27
CA GLU A 175 -27.15 14.15 25.02
C GLU A 175 -28.49 13.92 25.74
N TYR A 176 -28.86 12.66 25.99
CA TYR A 176 -30.14 12.29 26.58
C TYR A 176 -29.98 11.84 28.03
N ASP A 177 -30.73 12.43 28.97
CA ASP A 177 -30.79 11.94 30.35
C ASP A 177 -31.74 10.74 30.46
N VAL A 178 -31.15 9.55 30.62
CA VAL A 178 -31.85 8.27 30.72
C VAL A 178 -32.81 8.22 31.93
N SER A 179 -32.62 9.08 32.95
CA SER A 179 -33.49 9.16 34.12
C SER A 179 -34.83 9.83 33.86
N GLU A 180 -34.89 10.74 32.88
CA GLU A 180 -36.10 11.48 32.49
C GLU A 180 -37.04 10.67 31.58
N ALA A 181 -36.65 9.45 31.22
CA ALA A 181 -37.39 8.64 30.26
C ALA A 181 -38.80 8.26 30.77
N PRO A 182 -39.88 8.58 30.02
CA PRO A 182 -41.26 8.36 30.47
C PRO A 182 -41.66 6.88 30.54
N ASN A 183 -40.95 5.99 29.83
CA ASN A 183 -41.16 4.56 29.91
C ASN A 183 -39.91 3.77 29.51
N ARG A 184 -39.90 2.46 29.80
CA ARG A 184 -38.77 1.56 29.50
C ARG A 184 -38.37 1.54 28.03
N LYS A 185 -39.30 1.73 27.10
CA LYS A 185 -39.02 1.72 25.65
C LYS A 185 -38.25 2.97 25.24
N VAL A 186 -38.71 4.14 25.68
CA VAL A 186 -38.03 5.42 25.44
C VAL A 186 -36.66 5.43 26.11
N ARG A 187 -36.57 4.90 27.33
CA ARG A 187 -35.28 4.76 28.04
C ARG A 187 -34.25 3.96 27.23
N ARG A 188 -34.68 2.84 26.64
CA ARG A 188 -33.81 2.02 25.77
C ARG A 188 -33.37 2.75 24.50
N LEU A 189 -34.26 3.54 23.90
CA LEU A 189 -33.91 4.34 22.72
C LEU A 189 -32.92 5.45 23.08
N MET A 190 -33.11 6.13 24.22
CA MET A 190 -32.17 7.13 24.74
C MET A 190 -30.80 6.51 25.03
N GLU A 191 -30.76 5.36 25.73
CA GLU A 191 -29.51 4.62 25.99
C GLU A 191 -28.82 4.17 24.69
N GLU A 192 -29.59 3.77 23.67
CA GLU A 192 -29.07 3.37 22.36
C GLU A 192 -28.47 4.57 21.62
N GLU A 193 -29.14 5.72 21.66
CA GLU A 193 -28.67 6.94 21.00
C GLU A 193 -27.42 7.50 21.68
N ASN A 194 -27.40 7.59 23.01
CA ASN A 194 -26.19 7.92 23.77
C ASN A 194 -25.05 6.95 23.44
N ARG A 195 -25.32 5.65 23.34
CA ARG A 195 -24.30 4.67 22.94
C ARG A 195 -23.76 4.93 21.53
N LYS A 196 -24.59 5.37 20.59
CA LYS A 196 -24.14 5.76 19.24
C LYS A 196 -23.27 7.01 19.30
N ILE A 197 -23.68 8.02 20.05
CA ILE A 197 -22.92 9.26 20.25
C ILE A 197 -21.55 8.93 20.85
N ARG A 198 -21.50 8.24 21.98
CA ARG A 198 -20.23 7.81 22.60
C ARG A 198 -19.33 7.04 21.65
N LYS A 199 -19.88 6.12 20.87
CA LYS A 199 -19.12 5.36 19.86
C LYS A 199 -18.62 6.23 18.72
N ARG A 200 -19.36 7.26 18.32
CA ARG A 200 -18.93 8.23 17.29
C ARG A 200 -17.76 9.04 17.82
N GLU A 201 -17.90 9.68 18.99
CA GLU A 201 -16.84 10.49 19.61
C GLU A 201 -15.57 9.67 19.89
N GLN A 202 -15.72 8.44 20.40
CA GLN A 202 -14.59 7.51 20.58
C GLN A 202 -13.88 7.19 19.26
N ARG A 203 -14.63 7.00 18.17
CA ARG A 203 -14.04 6.72 16.85
C ARG A 203 -13.32 7.95 16.33
N GLU A 204 -13.93 9.13 16.41
CA GLU A 204 -13.34 10.37 15.96
C GLU A 204 -12.02 10.68 16.70
N PHE A 205 -12.00 10.53 18.03
CA PHE A 205 -10.77 10.68 18.80
C PHE A 205 -9.70 9.63 18.46
N ASN A 206 -10.10 8.36 18.35
CA ASN A 206 -9.15 7.30 17.97
C ASN A 206 -8.57 7.53 16.58
N ASP A 207 -9.40 7.93 15.63
CA ASP A 207 -8.98 8.21 14.27
C ASP A 207 -8.10 9.46 14.23
N ALA A 208 -8.40 10.50 15.03
CA ALA A 208 -7.54 11.67 15.21
C ALA A 208 -6.14 11.28 15.72
N VAL A 209 -6.05 10.46 16.77
CA VAL A 209 -4.75 10.00 17.32
C VAL A 209 -3.97 9.18 16.29
N ARG A 210 -4.64 8.25 15.60
CA ARG A 210 -4.01 7.41 14.56
C ARG A 210 -3.54 8.23 13.37
N GLN A 211 -4.33 9.22 12.96
CA GLN A 211 -3.98 10.14 11.89
C GLN A 211 -2.82 11.04 12.31
N LEU A 212 -2.76 11.47 13.57
CA LEU A 212 -1.61 12.22 14.10
C LEU A 212 -0.36 11.35 14.04
N ALA A 213 -0.45 10.09 14.47
CA ALA A 213 0.67 9.15 14.38
C ALA A 213 1.11 8.94 12.92
N ALA A 214 0.19 8.84 11.98
CA ALA A 214 0.50 8.73 10.55
C ALA A 214 1.14 10.02 10.00
N PHE A 215 0.62 11.19 10.39
CA PHE A 215 1.14 12.50 10.02
C PHE A 215 2.58 12.69 10.49
N VAL A 216 2.84 12.37 11.76
CA VAL A 216 4.17 12.41 12.37
C VAL A 216 5.10 11.40 11.70
N LYS A 217 4.64 10.18 11.44
CA LYS A 217 5.43 9.13 10.76
C LYS A 217 5.86 9.54 9.35
N LYS A 218 5.02 10.26 8.60
CA LYS A 218 5.38 10.77 7.27
C LYS A 218 6.48 11.84 7.31
N ARG A 219 6.59 12.59 8.41
CA ARG A 219 7.50 13.73 8.56
C ARG A 219 8.72 13.43 9.41
N ASP A 220 8.70 12.34 10.17
CA ASP A 220 9.84 11.89 10.97
C ASP A 220 11.06 11.63 10.08
N LYS A 221 12.11 12.42 10.28
CA LYS A 221 13.37 12.34 9.53
C LYS A 221 13.95 10.92 9.55
N ARG A 222 13.89 10.23 10.69
CA ARG A 222 14.41 8.87 10.86
C ARG A 222 13.67 7.90 9.94
N VAL A 223 12.35 7.99 9.94
CA VAL A 223 11.47 7.14 9.12
C VAL A 223 11.63 7.45 7.64
N MET A 224 11.77 8.72 7.28
CA MET A 224 12.00 9.14 5.91
C MET A 224 13.33 8.63 5.36
N GLU A 225 14.40 8.72 6.14
CA GLU A 225 15.72 8.18 5.78
C GLU A 225 15.66 6.65 5.58
N TRP A 226 15.05 5.92 6.51
CA TRP A 226 14.90 4.46 6.36
C TRP A 226 14.01 4.07 5.18
N LYS A 227 12.97 4.85 4.90
CA LYS A 227 12.09 4.60 3.75
C LYS A 227 12.83 4.84 2.44
N LEU A 228 13.63 5.90 2.36
CA LEU A 228 14.46 6.19 1.19
C LEU A 228 15.49 5.07 0.98
N GLU A 229 16.17 4.65 2.04
CA GLU A 229 17.15 3.56 1.98
C GLU A 229 16.50 2.23 1.57
N ALA A 230 15.33 1.91 2.13
CA ALA A 230 14.58 0.72 1.74
C ALA A 230 14.16 0.74 0.27
N LEU A 231 13.77 1.91 -0.27
CA LEU A 231 13.46 2.07 -1.69
C LEU A 231 14.71 1.87 -2.57
N ARG A 232 15.86 2.46 -2.18
CA ARG A 232 17.13 2.25 -2.89
C ARG A 232 17.53 0.78 -2.93
N LEU A 233 17.47 0.10 -1.79
CA LEU A 233 17.79 -1.32 -1.70
C LEU A 233 16.80 -2.17 -2.52
N ALA A 234 15.52 -1.79 -2.57
CA ALA A 234 14.53 -2.48 -3.39
C ALA A 234 14.81 -2.31 -4.90
N GLU A 235 15.18 -1.09 -5.34
CA GLU A 235 15.58 -0.83 -6.73
C GLU A 235 16.84 -1.62 -7.12
N GLU A 236 17.84 -1.69 -6.24
CA GLU A 236 19.05 -2.47 -6.46
C GLU A 236 18.74 -3.97 -6.60
N LYS A 237 17.91 -4.51 -5.70
CA LYS A 237 17.44 -5.91 -5.79
C LYS A 237 16.66 -6.18 -7.07
N GLU A 238 15.85 -5.23 -7.54
CA GLU A 238 15.13 -5.36 -8.81
C GLU A 238 16.07 -5.31 -10.03
N LYS A 239 17.10 -4.45 -10.00
CA LYS A 239 18.15 -4.43 -11.03
C LYS A 239 18.93 -5.75 -11.06
N GLU A 240 19.29 -6.28 -9.90
CA GLU A 240 19.98 -7.56 -9.77
C GLU A 240 19.12 -8.72 -10.31
N LYS A 241 17.84 -8.77 -9.96
CA LYS A 241 16.90 -9.77 -10.50
C LYS A 241 16.77 -9.67 -12.02
N LYS A 242 16.69 -8.44 -12.57
CA LYS A 242 16.63 -8.22 -14.02
C LYS A 242 17.91 -8.70 -14.71
N LEU A 243 19.08 -8.38 -14.15
CA LEU A 243 20.36 -8.83 -14.68
C LEU A 243 20.47 -10.37 -14.65
N ARG A 244 20.05 -10.99 -13.54
CA ARG A 244 20.03 -12.46 -13.41
C ARG A 244 19.12 -13.12 -14.45
N ARG A 245 17.95 -12.53 -14.74
CA ARG A 245 17.04 -13.00 -15.80
C ARG A 245 17.68 -12.89 -17.19
N GLN A 246 18.34 -11.78 -17.49
CA GLN A 246 19.05 -11.58 -18.76
C GLN A 246 20.21 -12.58 -18.92
N GLN A 247 20.99 -12.81 -17.87
CA GLN A 247 22.07 -13.80 -17.89
C GLN A 247 21.54 -15.21 -18.16
N GLN A 248 20.44 -15.61 -17.50
CA GLN A 248 19.79 -16.90 -17.75
C GLN A 248 19.26 -17.03 -19.18
N GLU A 249 18.76 -15.95 -19.78
CA GLU A 249 18.27 -15.95 -21.15
C GLU A 249 19.44 -16.06 -22.16
N VAL A 250 20.52 -15.32 -21.94
CA VAL A 250 21.75 -15.43 -22.74
C VAL A 250 22.36 -16.82 -22.62
N GLU A 251 22.40 -17.40 -21.41
CA GLU A 251 22.90 -18.76 -21.20
C GLU A 251 22.04 -19.82 -21.92
N LYS A 252 20.71 -19.68 -21.87
CA LYS A 252 19.80 -20.54 -22.64
C LYS A 252 20.04 -20.40 -24.15
N LEU A 253 20.18 -19.19 -24.66
CA LEU A 253 20.47 -18.95 -26.08
C LEU A 253 21.81 -19.56 -26.48
N LYS A 254 22.86 -19.38 -25.68
CA LYS A 254 24.16 -20.03 -25.90
C LYS A 254 24.07 -21.54 -25.88
N LYS A 255 23.26 -22.12 -24.98
CA LYS A 255 23.05 -23.57 -24.91
C LYS A 255 22.31 -24.10 -26.14
N VAL A 256 21.37 -23.33 -26.70
CA VAL A 256 20.68 -23.65 -27.96
C VAL A 256 21.64 -23.50 -29.14
N GLU A 257 22.48 -22.45 -29.16
CA GLU A 257 23.48 -22.23 -30.21
C GLU A 257 24.60 -23.28 -30.20
N SER A 258 25.04 -23.71 -29.02
CA SER A 258 26.05 -24.76 -28.84
C SER A 258 25.48 -26.18 -28.93
N TYR A 259 24.18 -26.33 -29.19
CA TYR A 259 23.56 -27.64 -29.38
C TYR A 259 23.85 -28.14 -30.79
N GLU A 260 24.90 -28.96 -30.93
CA GLU A 260 25.09 -29.77 -32.13
C GLU A 260 24.13 -30.97 -32.08
N GLU A 261 23.30 -31.11 -33.12
CA GLU A 261 22.42 -32.28 -33.28
C GLU A 261 23.26 -33.56 -33.32
N GLN A 262 22.97 -34.47 -32.39
CA GLN A 262 23.60 -35.79 -32.35
C GLN A 262 23.34 -36.53 -33.67
N GLU A 263 24.33 -37.21 -34.25
CA GLU A 263 24.25 -37.74 -35.63
C GLU A 263 23.07 -38.69 -35.91
N TRP A 264 22.72 -39.52 -34.94
CA TRP A 264 21.53 -40.38 -34.87
C TRP A 264 20.18 -39.64 -34.97
N SER A 265 20.16 -38.32 -34.72
CA SER A 265 18.99 -37.44 -34.82
C SER A 265 18.97 -36.63 -36.12
N LYS A 266 20.07 -36.64 -36.88
CA LYS A 266 20.09 -36.12 -38.25
C LYS A 266 19.40 -37.15 -39.12
N VAL A 267 18.19 -36.86 -39.57
CA VAL A 267 17.53 -37.68 -40.58
C VAL A 267 18.32 -37.48 -41.87
N GLU A 268 19.05 -38.51 -42.33
CA GLU A 268 19.60 -38.53 -43.69
C GLU A 268 18.41 -38.41 -44.66
N GLU A 269 18.22 -37.24 -45.26
CA GLU A 269 17.36 -37.06 -46.42
C GLU A 269 18.01 -37.75 -47.63
N ASP A 270 18.12 -39.07 -47.58
CA ASP A 270 18.48 -39.88 -48.73
C ASP A 270 17.25 -40.05 -49.63
N TYR A 271 16.94 -38.97 -50.36
CA TYR A 271 15.93 -38.93 -51.41
C TYR A 271 16.35 -39.71 -52.68
N SER A 272 17.38 -40.57 -52.62
CA SER A 272 17.94 -41.27 -53.78
C SER A 272 17.67 -42.79 -53.83
N VAL A 273 17.07 -43.42 -52.82
CA VAL A 273 16.97 -44.90 -52.74
C VAL A 273 15.63 -45.48 -53.26
N TRP A 274 14.71 -44.66 -53.78
CA TRP A 274 13.39 -45.13 -54.26
C TRP A 274 13.15 -45.09 -55.78
N GLU A 275 14.14 -44.75 -56.62
CA GLU A 275 13.95 -44.78 -58.09
C GLU A 275 14.47 -46.04 -58.81
N GLU A 276 15.28 -46.90 -58.17
CA GLU A 276 15.90 -48.07 -58.83
C GLU A 276 15.39 -49.46 -58.41
N ASN A 277 14.24 -49.57 -57.73
CA ASN A 277 13.59 -50.87 -57.48
C ASN A 277 12.17 -50.97 -58.08
N GLN A 278 11.99 -50.35 -59.24
CA GLN A 278 10.77 -50.42 -60.03
C GLN A 278 10.97 -51.30 -61.28
N LYS A 279 11.73 -52.39 -61.21
CA LYS A 279 11.86 -53.37 -62.31
C LYS A 279 12.57 -54.67 -61.90
N ALA A 280 11.92 -55.47 -61.05
CA ALA A 280 11.89 -56.95 -61.16
C ALA A 280 11.29 -57.56 -59.89
N GLY A 281 10.19 -58.31 -60.03
CA GLY A 281 9.70 -59.22 -58.98
C GLY A 281 8.37 -58.82 -58.37
N ARG A 282 7.30 -59.49 -58.82
CA ARG A 282 5.94 -59.39 -58.31
C ARG A 282 5.86 -59.71 -56.80
N GLY A 283 5.42 -58.73 -56.01
CA GLY A 283 5.03 -58.91 -54.61
C GLY A 283 5.05 -57.60 -53.83
N GLY A 284 4.15 -56.66 -54.16
CA GLY A 284 4.14 -55.33 -53.53
C GLY A 284 3.66 -55.36 -52.08
N GLU A 285 4.52 -54.99 -51.14
CA GLU A 285 4.12 -54.63 -49.78
C GLU A 285 3.52 -53.23 -49.79
N ARG A 286 2.18 -53.15 -49.72
CA ARG A 286 1.47 -51.90 -49.44
C ARG A 286 1.71 -51.56 -47.96
N GLN A 287 2.45 -50.49 -47.68
CA GLN A 287 2.45 -49.90 -46.34
C GLN A 287 1.04 -49.36 -46.06
N GLU A 288 0.30 -50.06 -45.21
CA GLU A 288 -1.01 -49.62 -44.72
C GLU A 288 -0.81 -48.81 -43.42
N PHE A 289 -1.16 -47.52 -43.45
CA PHE A 289 -1.04 -46.64 -42.30
C PHE A 289 -2.33 -46.73 -41.47
N TYR A 290 -2.26 -47.18 -40.23
CA TYR A 290 -3.43 -47.31 -39.36
C TYR A 290 -3.45 -46.24 -38.27
N CYS A 291 -4.55 -45.50 -38.19
CA CYS A 291 -4.79 -44.61 -37.05
C CYS A 291 -5.61 -45.33 -35.99
N ILE A 292 -4.99 -45.62 -34.84
CA ILE A 292 -5.62 -46.31 -33.70
C ILE A 292 -6.78 -45.48 -33.11
N LEU A 293 -6.64 -44.16 -33.05
CA LEU A 293 -7.65 -43.26 -32.47
C LEU A 293 -8.94 -43.15 -33.28
N CYS A 294 -8.84 -43.39 -34.58
CA CYS A 294 -9.96 -43.24 -35.51
C CYS A 294 -10.35 -44.55 -36.19
N GLU A 295 -9.63 -45.63 -35.90
CA GLU A 295 -9.77 -46.98 -36.47
C GLU A 295 -9.86 -46.96 -37.99
N LYS A 296 -8.93 -46.24 -38.65
CA LYS A 296 -8.93 -46.07 -40.11
C LYS A 296 -7.58 -46.44 -40.72
N ASN A 297 -7.64 -47.24 -41.78
CA ASN A 297 -6.50 -47.59 -42.62
C ASN A 297 -6.39 -46.60 -43.78
N PHE A 298 -5.18 -46.10 -44.02
CA PHE A 298 -4.84 -45.21 -45.10
C PHE A 298 -3.82 -45.88 -46.01
N LYS A 299 -4.02 -45.71 -47.32
CA LYS A 299 -3.19 -46.36 -48.35
C LYS A 299 -1.98 -45.51 -48.75
N SER A 300 -1.85 -44.32 -48.18
CA SER A 300 -0.80 -43.36 -48.47
C SER A 300 -0.52 -42.50 -47.25
N GLU A 301 0.75 -42.25 -46.99
CA GLU A 301 1.26 -41.40 -45.92
C GLU A 301 0.65 -39.98 -45.97
N LYS A 302 0.49 -39.40 -47.17
CA LYS A 302 -0.13 -38.08 -47.36
C LYS A 302 -1.59 -38.05 -46.89
N GLN A 303 -2.33 -39.14 -47.07
CA GLN A 303 -3.71 -39.24 -46.58
C GLN A 303 -3.75 -39.37 -45.07
N TRP A 304 -2.79 -40.09 -44.49
CA TRP A 304 -2.66 -40.26 -43.04
C TRP A 304 -2.27 -38.94 -42.34
N HIS A 305 -1.28 -38.20 -42.84
CA HIS A 305 -0.93 -36.89 -42.28
C HIS A 305 -2.04 -35.85 -42.40
N ASN A 306 -2.81 -35.87 -43.50
CA ASN A 306 -4.00 -35.03 -43.60
C ASN A 306 -5.09 -35.45 -42.61
N HIS A 307 -5.18 -36.74 -42.30
CA HIS A 307 -6.08 -37.23 -41.27
C HIS A 307 -5.66 -36.78 -39.86
N GLU A 308 -4.37 -36.81 -39.53
CA GLU A 308 -3.84 -36.31 -38.24
C GLU A 308 -4.16 -34.82 -38.03
N LYS A 309 -4.08 -34.03 -39.10
CA LYS A 309 -4.42 -32.60 -39.10
C LYS A 309 -5.92 -32.33 -39.14
N SER A 310 -6.75 -33.36 -39.29
CA SER A 310 -8.20 -33.21 -39.32
C SER A 310 -8.72 -32.84 -37.93
N LYS A 311 -9.61 -31.84 -37.88
CA LYS A 311 -10.27 -31.39 -36.64
C LYS A 311 -10.85 -32.56 -35.82
N LYS A 312 -11.48 -33.54 -36.48
CA LYS A 312 -12.06 -34.72 -35.80
C LYS A 312 -11.01 -35.64 -35.17
N HIS A 313 -9.81 -35.75 -35.75
CA HIS A 313 -8.73 -36.54 -35.17
C HIS A 313 -8.12 -35.82 -33.97
N ILE A 314 -7.84 -34.51 -34.12
CA ILE A 314 -7.28 -33.67 -33.05
C ILE A 314 -8.22 -33.63 -31.83
N GLU A 315 -9.53 -33.49 -32.03
CA GLU A 315 -10.52 -33.52 -30.95
C GLU A 315 -10.51 -34.85 -30.19
N ARG A 316 -10.45 -35.99 -30.91
CA ARG A 316 -10.36 -37.32 -30.28
C ARG A 316 -9.04 -37.55 -29.56
N ALA A 317 -7.93 -37.07 -30.13
CA ALA A 317 -6.62 -37.15 -29.50
C ALA A 317 -6.55 -36.33 -28.20
N SER A 318 -7.14 -35.12 -28.20
CA SER A 318 -7.23 -34.29 -27.01
C SER A 318 -8.09 -34.93 -25.93
N ALA A 319 -9.25 -35.47 -26.29
CA ALA A 319 -10.14 -36.15 -25.34
C ALA A 319 -9.47 -37.37 -24.70
N LEU A 320 -8.77 -38.19 -25.49
CA LEU A 320 -8.03 -39.34 -24.95
C LEU A 320 -6.91 -38.87 -24.01
N LYS A 321 -6.22 -37.78 -24.34
CA LYS A 321 -5.16 -37.21 -23.50
C LYS A 321 -5.71 -36.75 -22.15
N GLU A 322 -6.88 -36.10 -22.13
CA GLU A 322 -7.54 -35.70 -20.88
C GLU A 322 -7.92 -36.93 -20.04
N THR A 323 -8.52 -37.97 -20.64
CA THR A 323 -8.87 -39.19 -19.89
C THR A 323 -7.65 -39.89 -19.29
N LEU A 324 -6.53 -39.93 -20.01
CA LEU A 324 -5.29 -40.55 -19.52
C LEU A 324 -4.69 -39.74 -18.35
N LEU A 325 -4.77 -38.41 -18.40
CA LEU A 325 -4.31 -37.56 -17.30
C LEU A 325 -5.16 -37.76 -16.04
N GLU A 326 -6.48 -37.88 -16.19
CA GLU A 326 -7.37 -38.18 -15.06
C GLU A 326 -7.11 -39.57 -14.46
N GLU A 327 -6.81 -40.57 -15.30
CA GLU A 327 -6.43 -41.91 -14.83
C GLU A 327 -5.08 -41.87 -14.10
N ASP A 328 -4.08 -41.16 -14.63
CA ASP A 328 -2.79 -40.97 -13.98
C ASP A 328 -2.92 -40.25 -12.63
N GLU A 329 -3.77 -39.23 -12.54
CA GLU A 329 -4.06 -38.55 -11.27
C GLU A 329 -4.74 -39.49 -10.27
N LYS A 330 -5.68 -40.33 -10.70
CA LYS A 330 -6.31 -41.36 -9.85
C LYS A 330 -5.30 -42.41 -9.39
N VAL A 331 -4.40 -42.84 -10.26
CA VAL A 331 -3.33 -43.78 -9.91
C VAL A 331 -2.36 -43.15 -8.92
N ARG A 332 -1.98 -41.88 -9.11
CA ARG A 332 -1.12 -41.13 -8.17
C ARG A 332 -1.80 -40.94 -6.82
N ALA A 333 -3.09 -40.56 -6.80
CA ALA A 333 -3.85 -40.41 -5.57
C ALA A 333 -4.00 -41.75 -4.81
N LYS A 334 -4.20 -42.85 -5.55
CA LYS A 334 -4.26 -44.20 -4.97
C LYS A 334 -2.91 -44.67 -4.43
N ALA A 335 -1.80 -44.29 -5.07
CA ALA A 335 -0.47 -44.56 -4.54
C ALA A 335 -0.22 -43.80 -3.22
N GLN A 336 -0.66 -42.53 -3.14
CA GLN A 336 -0.53 -41.72 -1.92
C GLN A 336 -1.37 -42.25 -0.74
N SER A 337 -2.55 -42.82 -1.00
CA SER A 337 -3.38 -43.42 0.06
C SER A 337 -2.84 -44.76 0.60
N VAL A 338 -1.97 -45.44 -0.14
CA VAL A 338 -1.35 -46.71 0.29
C VAL A 338 -0.12 -46.47 1.17
N ASP A 339 0.48 -45.28 1.11
CA ASP A 339 1.60 -44.88 1.98
C ASP A 339 1.14 -44.31 3.34
N GLU A 340 -0.17 -44.10 3.55
CA GLU A 340 -0.76 -43.58 4.81
C GLU A 340 -1.48 -44.65 5.67
N GLU A 341 -1.57 -45.90 5.21
CA GLU A 341 -1.95 -47.09 6.01
C GLU A 341 -0.71 -47.92 6.38
#